data_AF-A0A8J2TFU6-F1
#
_entry.id   AF-A0A8J2TFU6-F1
#
_cell.length_a   1.000
_cell.length_b   1.000
_cell.length_c   1.000
_cell.angle_alpha   90.00
_cell.angle_beta   90.00
_cell.angle_gamma   90.00
#
_symmetry.space_group_name_H-M   'P 1'
#
loop_
_entity.id
_entity.type
_entity.pdbx_description
1 polymer ?
#
loop_
_entity_poly.entity_id
_entity_poly.type
_entity_poly.pdbx_seq_one_letter_code
_entity_poly.pdbx_strand_id
1 'polypeptide(L)' 'MLQTKTEIIKFTLSDLEALAGDNDDKKYELIDGELFVTRSPHIKHQDASGNVY' A
#
# COMPACT_ATOMS: atom_id res chain seq x y z
N MET A 1 1.51 -1.98 36.03
CA MET A 1 1.16 -1.37 34.73
C MET A 1 1.38 -2.45 33.68
N LEU A 2 0.35 -2.86 32.94
CA LEU A 2 0.47 -3.89 31.90
C LEU A 2 1.04 -3.24 30.64
N GLN A 3 2.24 -3.64 30.22
CA GLN A 3 2.77 -3.27 28.91
C GLN A 3 2.11 -4.17 27.86
N THR A 4 1.14 -3.64 27.11
CA THR A 4 0.67 -4.26 25.87
C THR A 4 1.75 -4.08 24.81
N LYS A 5 2.52 -5.14 24.55
CA LYS A 5 3.37 -5.21 23.36
C LYS A 5 2.44 -5.35 22.16
N THR A 6 2.17 -4.25 21.47
CA THR A 6 1.57 -4.31 20.14
C THR A 6 2.57 -5.04 19.25
N GLU A 7 2.35 -6.32 18.98
CA GLU A 7 3.12 -7.05 17.97
C GLU A 7 2.84 -6.36 16.63
N ILE A 8 3.76 -5.52 16.19
CA ILE A 8 3.66 -4.82 14.92
C ILE A 8 3.74 -5.89 13.84
N ILE A 9 2.64 -6.09 13.12
CA ILE A 9 2.60 -6.98 11.96
C ILE A 9 3.55 -6.38 10.93
N LYS A 10 4.63 -7.10 10.62
CA LYS A 10 5.57 -6.72 9.57
C LYS A 10 5.22 -7.47 8.30
N PHE A 11 4.72 -6.75 7.32
CA PHE A 11 4.41 -7.31 6.01
C PHE A 11 5.69 -7.49 5.20
N THR A 12 5.74 -8.58 4.45
CA THR A 12 6.86 -8.93 3.57
C THR A 12 6.46 -8.76 2.11
N LEU A 13 7.46 -8.81 1.22
CA LEU A 13 7.22 -8.76 -0.21
C LEU A 13 6.29 -9.89 -0.68
N SER A 14 6.42 -11.08 -0.09
CA SER A 14 5.57 -12.23 -0.41
C SER A 14 4.11 -12.01 -0.02
N ASP A 15 3.86 -11.30 1.08
CA ASP A 15 2.49 -10.90 1.46
C ASP A 15 1.92 -9.90 0.47
N LEU A 16 2.74 -8.99 -0.06
CA LEU A 16 2.36 -8.01 -1.08
C LEU A 16 1.98 -8.68 -2.40
N GLU A 17 2.76 -9.67 -2.84
CA GLU A 17 2.49 -10.46 -4.05
C GLU A 17 1.16 -11.22 -3.94
N ALA A 18 0.83 -11.75 -2.76
CA ALA A 18 -0.44 -12.42 -2.52
C ALA A 18 -1.64 -11.46 -2.59
N LEU A 19 -1.47 -10.18 -2.24
CA LEU A 19 -2.51 -9.15 -2.30
C LEU A 19 -2.71 -8.59 -3.73
N ALA A 20 -1.66 -8.60 -4.55
CA ALA A 20 -1.67 -8.01 -5.88
C ALA A 20 -2.65 -8.68 -6.86
N GLY A 21 -3.06 -9.93 -6.59
CA GLY A 21 -4.00 -10.67 -7.45
C GLY A 21 -5.49 -10.31 -7.27
N ASP A 22 -5.83 -9.51 -6.25
CA ASP A 22 -7.22 -9.42 -5.78
C ASP A 22 -7.96 -8.14 -6.23
N ASN A 23 -7.26 -7.05 -6.63
CA ASN A 23 -7.90 -5.79 -7.05
C ASN A 23 -7.04 -4.90 -7.98
N ASP A 24 -7.60 -4.46 -9.12
CA ASP A 24 -6.95 -3.56 -10.10
C ASP A 24 -6.89 -2.08 -9.64
N ASP A 25 -7.70 -1.68 -8.65
CA ASP A 25 -7.89 -0.28 -8.27
C ASP A 25 -7.14 0.13 -6.99
N LYS A 26 -6.37 -0.78 -6.39
CA LYS A 26 -5.57 -0.55 -5.20
C LYS A 26 -4.09 -0.69 -5.52
N LYS A 27 -3.30 0.14 -4.85
CA LYS A 27 -1.83 0.05 -4.81
C LYS A 27 -1.43 -0.23 -3.37
N TYR A 28 -0.55 -1.20 -3.21
CA TYR A 28 -0.07 -1.65 -1.92
C TYR A 28 1.42 -1.31 -1.84
N GLU A 29 1.82 -0.65 -0.76
CA GLU A 29 3.16 -0.11 -0.57
C GLU A 29 3.69 -0.58 0.79
N LEU A 30 4.96 -1.00 0.84
CA LEU A 30 5.63 -1.37 2.08
C LEU A 30 6.66 -0.30 2.44
N ILE A 31 6.49 0.35 3.59
CA ILE A 31 7.41 1.37 4.10
C ILE A 31 7.83 0.93 5.50
N ASP A 32 9.13 0.63 5.68
CA ASP A 32 9.69 0.11 6.94
C ASP A 32 8.99 -1.14 7.52
N GLY A 33 8.35 -1.94 6.65
CA GLY A 33 7.59 -3.14 7.01
C GLY A 33 6.13 -2.88 7.38
N GLU A 34 5.66 -1.64 7.29
CA GLU A 34 4.25 -1.27 7.41
C GLU A 34 3.58 -1.25 6.02
N LEU A 35 2.35 -1.75 5.96
CA LEU A 35 1.55 -1.80 4.73
C LEU A 35 0.68 -0.55 4.61
N PHE A 36 0.91 0.19 3.53
CA PHE A 36 0.07 1.30 3.09
C PHE A 36 -0.76 0.86 1.89
N VAL A 37 -2.04 1.26 1.87
CA VAL A 37 -2.95 0.96 0.77
C VAL A 37 -3.49 2.27 0.24
N THR A 38 -3.20 2.55 -1.03
CA THR A 38 -3.65 3.74 -1.75
C THR A 38 -4.58 3.32 -2.89
N ARG A 39 -5.51 4.21 -3.26
CA ARG A 39 -6.35 4.00 -4.44
C ARG A 39 -5.57 4.41 -5.68
N SER A 40 -5.71 3.66 -6.77
CA SER A 40 -5.14 4.01 -8.08
C SER A 40 -5.51 5.46 -8.46
N PRO A 41 -4.54 6.25 -8.99
CA PRO A 41 -4.76 7.65 -9.31
C PRO A 41 -5.88 7.80 -10.35
N HIS A 42 -6.76 8.76 -10.11
CA HIS A 42 -7.82 9.12 -11.07
C HIS A 42 -7.25 10.04 -12.17
N ILE A 43 -7.96 10.22 -13.29
CA ILE A 43 -7.47 11.05 -14.42
C ILE A 43 -7.09 12.48 -14.04
N LYS A 44 -7.78 13.10 -13.07
CA LYS A 44 -7.43 14.44 -12.54
C LYS A 44 -6.06 14.48 -11.86
N HIS A 45 -5.64 13.36 -11.28
CA HIS A 45 -4.30 13.22 -10.72
C HIS A 45 -3.26 13.17 -11.84
N GLN A 46 -3.58 12.52 -12.97
CA GLN A 46 -2.72 12.52 -14.16
C GLN A 46 -2.57 13.91 -14.77
N ASP A 47 -3.69 14.65 -14.87
CA ASP A 47 -3.66 16.04 -15.33
C ASP A 47 -2.75 16.91 -14.45
N ALA A 48 -2.88 16.78 -13.12
CA ALA A 48 -2.06 17.52 -12.17
C ALA A 48 -0.57 17.11 -12.21
N SER A 49 -0.29 15.85 -12.50
CA SER A 49 1.08 15.33 -12.64
C SER A 49 1.73 15.67 -13.99
N GLY A 50 1.05 16.45 -14.85
CA GLY A 50 1.60 16.90 -16.13
C GLY A 50 1.40 15.91 -17.27
N ASN A 51 0.42 14.99 -17.18
CA ASN A 51 0.11 14.01 -18.22
C ASN A 51 1.33 13.21 -18.66
N VAL A 52 2.04 12.65 -17.69
CA VAL A 52 3.18 11.75 -17.92
C VAL A 52 2.65 10.37 -18.30
N TYR A 53 3.09 9.85 -19.45
CA TYR A 53 2.70 8.56 -20.03
C TYR A 53 3.86 7.55 -20.00
#